data_AF-A0A812PKL8-F1
#
_entry.id   AF-A0A812PKL8-F1
#
_cell.length_a   1.000
_cell.length_b   1.000
_cell.length_c   1.000
_cell.angle_alpha   90.00
_cell.angle_beta   90.00
_cell.angle_gamma   90.00
#
_symmetry.space_group_name_H-M   'P 1'
#
loop_
_entity.id
_entity.type
_entity.pdbx_description
1 polymer ?
#
loop_
_entity_poly.entity_id
_entity_poly.type
_entity_poly.pdbx_seq_one_letter_code
_entity_poly.pdbx_strand_id
1 'polypeptide(L)'
;MGQGGSRGGGQEKPLKLVPTTTQVKKANLESKWWGLQASGAASAPLCLQGYGQQYEALFERHCGDYRREHQKCMKHGKLDPLEMQKWYPVCGDSFELENACAGALLKAVDSRCRAPLDKAAGTLSQGQDDARLPKQLEAVGSCMLQMAADKALKVSVDMEEVRRRTQLAKQLVARG
;
A
#
# COMPACT_ATOMS: atom_id res chain seq x y z
N MET A 1 -40.08 28.55 -5.87
CA MET A 1 -38.86 29.33 -6.17
C MET A 1 -38.03 29.30 -4.88
N GLY A 2 -36.79 28.87 -4.78
CA GLY A 2 -35.77 28.36 -5.68
C GLY A 2 -34.47 28.25 -4.85
N GLN A 3 -33.54 27.41 -5.33
CA GLN A 3 -32.15 27.22 -4.86
C GLN A 3 -32.00 26.39 -3.57
N GLY A 4 -31.46 25.17 -3.59
CA GLY A 4 -30.52 24.58 -4.54
C GLY A 4 -29.10 24.68 -3.98
N GLY A 5 -28.68 23.63 -3.29
CA GLY A 5 -27.33 23.49 -2.74
C GLY A 5 -26.96 22.02 -2.69
N SER A 6 -26.86 21.39 -3.87
CA SER A 6 -26.26 20.07 -4.04
C SER A 6 -24.82 20.13 -3.54
N ARG A 7 -24.59 19.71 -2.29
CA ARG A 7 -23.26 19.34 -1.82
C ARG A 7 -22.84 18.10 -2.60
N GLY A 8 -21.98 18.32 -3.58
CA GLY A 8 -21.36 17.27 -4.37
C GLY A 8 -20.75 16.22 -3.45
N GLY A 9 -21.10 14.96 -3.71
CA GLY A 9 -20.49 13.80 -3.08
C GLY A 9 -19.00 13.77 -3.39
N GLY A 10 -18.20 14.30 -2.46
CA GLY A 10 -16.85 13.81 -2.28
C GLY A 10 -16.99 12.40 -1.75
N GLN A 11 -16.77 11.40 -2.60
CA GLN A 11 -16.56 10.01 -2.17
C GLN A 11 -15.57 10.06 -0.98
N GLU A 12 -16.05 9.78 0.23
CA GLU A 12 -15.16 9.58 1.38
C GLU A 12 -14.13 8.53 0.93
N LYS A 13 -12.87 8.96 0.83
CA LYS A 13 -11.77 8.05 0.51
C LYS A 13 -11.85 6.89 1.50
N PRO A 14 -11.62 5.64 1.08
CA PRO A 14 -11.60 4.52 2.01
C PRO A 14 -10.59 4.82 3.12
N LEU A 15 -11.09 5.05 4.34
CA LEU A 15 -10.34 5.50 5.53
C LEU A 15 -9.27 4.50 6.01
N LYS A 16 -9.05 3.43 5.24
CA LYS A 16 -8.19 2.30 5.56
C LYS A 16 -7.66 1.69 4.26
N LEU A 17 -6.34 1.56 4.16
CA LEU A 17 -5.62 0.95 3.04
C LEU A 17 -4.79 -0.22 3.56
N VAL A 18 -4.66 -1.28 2.76
CA VAL A 18 -3.68 -2.34 3.01
C VAL A 18 -2.75 -2.49 1.79
N PRO A 19 -1.48 -2.86 2.01
CA PRO A 19 -0.58 -3.24 0.94
C PRO A 19 -1.18 -4.32 0.04
N THR A 20 -0.99 -4.19 -1.27
CA THR A 20 -1.38 -5.26 -2.20
C THR A 20 -0.44 -6.45 -2.07
N THR A 21 -0.91 -7.64 -2.42
CA THR A 21 -0.08 -8.86 -2.45
C THR A 21 1.17 -8.67 -3.32
N THR A 22 1.06 -7.93 -4.43
CA THR A 22 2.19 -7.62 -5.31
C THR A 22 3.23 -6.74 -4.61
N GLN A 23 2.80 -5.71 -3.89
CA GLN A 23 3.70 -4.83 -3.14
C GLN A 23 4.44 -5.62 -2.06
N VAL A 24 3.71 -6.45 -1.31
CA VAL A 24 4.29 -7.32 -0.27
C VAL A 24 5.34 -8.27 -0.85
N LYS A 25 5.02 -8.98 -1.94
CA LYS A 25 5.93 -9.95 -2.55
C LYS A 25 7.19 -9.29 -3.12
N LYS A 26 7.08 -8.08 -3.67
CA LYS A 26 8.22 -7.35 -4.26
C LYS A 26 9.11 -6.68 -3.22
N ALA A 27 8.61 -6.41 -2.02
CA ALA A 27 9.33 -5.61 -1.02
C ALA A 27 10.37 -6.39 -0.20
N ASN A 28 10.48 -7.72 -0.33
CA ASN A 28 11.45 -8.55 0.40
C ASN A 28 11.52 -8.23 1.91
N LEU A 29 10.37 -8.38 2.58
CA LEU A 29 10.15 -8.00 3.98
C LEU A 29 10.58 -9.13 4.92
N GLU A 30 11.04 -8.78 6.12
CA GLU A 30 11.59 -9.73 7.09
C GLU A 30 10.53 -10.32 8.02
N SER A 31 9.48 -9.55 8.36
CA SER A 31 8.44 -10.06 9.25
C SER A 31 7.62 -11.18 8.58
N LYS A 32 7.32 -12.21 9.36
CA LYS A 32 6.46 -13.33 8.93
C LYS A 32 5.03 -12.90 8.65
N TRP A 33 4.58 -11.77 9.22
CA TRP A 33 3.25 -11.21 9.01
C TRP A 33 2.94 -11.01 7.53
N TRP A 34 3.88 -10.46 6.78
CA TRP A 34 3.69 -10.13 5.38
C TRP A 34 3.50 -11.36 4.51
N GLY A 35 4.21 -12.46 4.82
CA GLY A 35 3.99 -13.75 4.18
C GLY A 35 2.57 -14.26 4.40
N LEU A 36 2.05 -14.14 5.63
CA LEU A 36 0.68 -14.53 5.96
C LEU A 36 -0.37 -13.65 5.26
N GLN A 37 -0.12 -12.36 5.10
CA GLN A 37 -0.99 -11.49 4.32
C GLN A 37 -0.99 -11.85 2.84
N ALA A 38 0.19 -12.08 2.26
CA ALA A 38 0.33 -12.41 0.85
C ALA A 38 -0.30 -13.77 0.49
N SER A 39 -0.38 -14.71 1.44
CA SER A 39 -1.08 -15.99 1.28
C SER A 39 -2.57 -15.92 1.60
N GLY A 40 -3.07 -14.80 2.13
CA GLY A 40 -4.47 -14.62 2.54
C GLY A 40 -4.80 -15.12 3.95
N ALA A 41 -3.83 -15.68 4.69
CA ALA A 41 -4.01 -16.11 6.08
C ALA A 41 -4.26 -14.91 7.03
N ALA A 42 -3.57 -13.79 6.82
CA ALA A 42 -3.91 -12.51 7.43
C ALA A 42 -4.89 -11.77 6.49
N SER A 43 -6.19 -11.96 6.71
CA SER A 43 -7.22 -11.39 5.86
C SER A 43 -7.28 -9.86 5.93
N ALA A 44 -7.87 -9.23 4.91
CA ALA A 44 -8.00 -7.77 4.87
C ALA A 44 -8.69 -7.19 6.13
N PRO A 45 -9.79 -7.76 6.67
CA PRO A 45 -10.38 -7.28 7.92
C PRO A 45 -9.40 -7.17 9.09
N LEU A 46 -8.55 -8.19 9.30
CA LEU A 46 -7.54 -8.18 10.36
C LEU A 46 -6.47 -7.11 10.11
N CYS A 47 -6.03 -6.95 8.86
CA CYS A 47 -5.06 -5.93 8.49
C CYS A 47 -5.62 -4.51 8.66
N LEU A 48 -6.89 -4.31 8.28
CA LEU A 48 -7.61 -3.04 8.42
C LEU A 48 -7.86 -2.69 9.89
N GLN A 49 -8.07 -3.69 10.75
CA GLN A 49 -8.15 -3.51 12.20
C GLN A 49 -6.78 -3.19 12.81
N GLY A 50 -5.73 -3.89 12.39
CA GLY A 50 -4.40 -3.77 12.97
C GLY A 50 -3.66 -2.50 12.58
N TYR A 51 -3.66 -2.12 11.30
CA TYR A 51 -2.82 -1.00 10.84
C TYR A 51 -3.35 -0.20 9.65
N GLY A 52 -4.47 -0.59 9.05
CA GLY A 52 -4.87 -0.07 7.74
C GLY A 52 -5.07 1.45 7.66
N GLN A 53 -5.55 2.07 8.75
CA GLN A 53 -5.73 3.53 8.81
C GLN A 53 -4.38 4.27 8.84
N GLN A 54 -3.46 3.83 9.68
CA GLN A 54 -2.15 4.44 9.84
C GLN A 54 -1.28 4.22 8.61
N TYR A 55 -1.40 3.05 7.97
CA TYR A 55 -0.74 2.79 6.70
C TYR A 55 -1.28 3.69 5.59
N GLU A 56 -2.59 3.93 5.52
CA GLU A 56 -3.16 4.89 4.57
C GLU A 56 -2.56 6.30 4.76
N ALA A 57 -2.52 6.79 6.00
CA ALA A 57 -1.99 8.11 6.31
C ALA A 57 -0.50 8.25 5.92
N LEU A 58 0.30 7.22 6.22
CA LEU A 58 1.70 7.15 5.80
C LEU A 58 1.82 7.10 4.27
N PHE A 59 0.99 6.30 3.61
CA PHE A 59 0.98 6.18 2.16
C PHE A 59 0.63 7.52 1.51
N GLU A 60 -0.42 8.20 1.95
CA GLU A 60 -0.83 9.48 1.38
C GLU A 60 0.26 10.55 1.59
N ARG A 61 0.92 10.54 2.75
CA ARG A 61 2.03 11.47 3.06
C ARG A 61 3.25 11.25 2.18
N HIS A 62 3.64 9.99 1.92
CA HIS A 62 4.91 9.67 1.27
C HIS A 62 4.79 9.33 -0.22
N CYS A 63 3.67 8.73 -0.62
CA CYS A 63 3.44 8.18 -1.96
C CYS A 63 2.22 8.79 -2.66
N GLY A 64 1.48 9.69 -1.99
CA GLY A 64 0.24 10.27 -2.50
C GLY A 64 0.41 11.08 -3.79
N ASP A 65 1.56 11.73 -3.98
CA ASP A 65 1.85 12.47 -5.21
C ASP A 65 1.95 11.53 -6.42
N TYR A 66 2.70 10.43 -6.31
CA TYR A 66 2.80 9.43 -7.38
C TYR A 66 1.45 8.81 -7.72
N ARG A 67 0.62 8.52 -6.71
CA ARG A 67 -0.75 8.04 -6.91
C ARG A 67 -1.60 9.06 -7.67
N ARG A 68 -1.53 10.34 -7.30
CA ARG A 68 -2.26 11.42 -7.98
C ARG A 68 -1.82 11.56 -9.43
N GLU A 69 -0.52 11.50 -9.71
CA GLU A 69 0.03 11.56 -11.06
C GLU A 69 -0.47 10.39 -11.92
N HIS A 70 -0.42 9.16 -11.38
CA HIS A 70 -0.93 7.98 -12.05
C HIS A 70 -2.43 8.10 -12.35
N GLN A 71 -3.24 8.46 -11.37
CA GLN A 71 -4.68 8.66 -11.56
C GLN A 71 -4.99 9.77 -12.56
N LYS A 72 -4.21 10.86 -12.57
CA LYS A 72 -4.36 11.96 -13.53
C LYS A 72 -4.08 11.48 -14.95
N CYS A 73 -3.01 10.71 -15.15
CA CYS A 73 -2.66 10.13 -16.45
C CYS A 73 -3.77 9.21 -16.96
N MET A 74 -4.24 8.27 -16.13
CA MET A 74 -5.32 7.34 -16.45
C MET A 74 -6.61 8.06 -16.86
N LYS A 75 -7.03 9.07 -16.08
CA LYS A 75 -8.24 9.86 -16.35
C LYS A 75 -8.13 10.69 -17.62
N HIS A 76 -6.98 11.35 -17.84
CA HIS A 76 -6.79 12.19 -19.02
C HIS A 76 -6.82 11.36 -20.31
N GLY A 77 -6.19 10.19 -20.30
CA GLY A 77 -6.21 9.25 -21.43
C GLY A 77 -7.51 8.45 -21.58
N LYS A 78 -8.47 8.59 -20.65
CA LYS A 78 -9.69 7.75 -20.56
C LYS A 78 -9.36 6.26 -20.65
N LEU A 79 -8.27 5.86 -20.00
CA LEU A 79 -7.72 4.51 -20.09
C LEU A 79 -8.46 3.58 -19.14
N ASP A 80 -8.77 2.37 -19.60
CA ASP A 80 -9.36 1.33 -18.76
C ASP A 80 -8.28 0.71 -17.86
N PRO A 81 -8.37 0.79 -16.52
CA PRO A 81 -7.42 0.17 -15.61
C PRO A 81 -7.27 -1.36 -15.79
N LEU A 82 -8.28 -2.03 -16.33
CA LEU A 82 -8.24 -3.47 -16.59
C LEU A 82 -7.47 -3.82 -17.87
N GLU A 83 -7.29 -2.88 -18.79
CA GLU A 83 -6.57 -3.09 -20.05
C GLU A 83 -5.10 -2.64 -19.94
N MET A 84 -4.32 -3.36 -19.12
CA MET A 84 -2.91 -3.04 -18.83
C MET A 84 -2.06 -2.80 -20.07
N GLN A 85 -2.28 -3.54 -21.16
CA GLN A 85 -1.55 -3.37 -22.42
C GLN A 85 -1.72 -1.96 -23.02
N LYS A 86 -2.88 -1.33 -22.82
CA LYS A 86 -3.16 -0.01 -23.37
C LYS A 86 -2.64 1.12 -22.49
N TRP A 87 -2.79 0.98 -21.17
CA TRP A 87 -2.49 2.08 -20.26
C TRP A 87 -1.05 2.09 -19.75
N TYR A 88 -0.42 0.92 -19.58
CA TYR A 88 0.90 0.82 -19.00
C TYR A 88 2.00 1.50 -19.84
N PRO A 89 2.00 1.43 -21.18
CA PRO A 89 2.97 2.17 -22.00
C PRO A 89 2.91 3.69 -21.78
N VAL A 90 1.73 4.23 -21.46
CA VAL A 90 1.48 5.68 -21.31
C VAL A 90 1.68 6.13 -19.86
N CYS A 91 1.07 5.43 -18.91
CA CYS A 91 1.00 5.83 -17.49
C CYS A 91 1.88 4.98 -16.55
N GLY A 92 2.62 4.01 -17.08
CA GLY A 92 3.38 3.04 -16.29
C GLY A 92 4.47 3.65 -15.42
N ASP A 93 5.07 4.78 -15.81
CA ASP A 93 6.13 5.41 -15.01
C ASP A 93 5.61 5.86 -13.64
N SER A 94 4.48 6.58 -13.61
CA SER A 94 3.83 7.00 -12.37
C SER A 94 3.32 5.82 -11.53
N PHE A 95 2.85 4.75 -12.18
CA PHE A 95 2.42 3.52 -11.50
C PHE A 95 3.59 2.79 -10.82
N GLU A 96 4.73 2.66 -11.51
CA GLU A 96 5.92 2.00 -10.94
C GLU A 96 6.54 2.84 -9.82
N LEU A 97 6.51 4.17 -9.92
CA LEU A 97 6.92 5.07 -8.83
C LEU A 97 6.02 4.93 -7.59
N GLU A 98 4.70 4.87 -7.78
CA GLU A 98 3.75 4.61 -6.70
C GLU A 98 4.07 3.27 -6.01
N ASN A 99 4.28 2.21 -6.78
CA ASN A 99 4.58 0.88 -6.24
C ASN A 99 5.95 0.79 -5.56
N ALA A 100 6.97 1.46 -6.11
CA ALA A 100 8.29 1.48 -5.49
C ALA A 100 8.29 2.27 -4.19
N CYS A 101 7.56 3.40 -4.13
CA CYS A 101 7.32 4.13 -2.90
C CYS A 101 6.60 3.28 -1.87
N ALA A 102 5.53 2.57 -2.26
CA ALA A 102 4.82 1.64 -1.39
C ALA A 102 5.75 0.56 -0.82
N GLY A 103 6.60 -0.03 -1.67
CA GLY A 103 7.58 -1.04 -1.26
C GLY A 103 8.63 -0.49 -0.29
N ALA A 104 9.14 0.72 -0.53
CA ALA A 104 10.09 1.37 0.38
C ALA A 104 9.43 1.73 1.73
N LEU A 105 8.19 2.22 1.71
CA LEU A 105 7.40 2.48 2.91
C LEU A 105 7.17 1.19 3.70
N LEU A 106 6.83 0.09 3.03
CA LEU A 106 6.66 -1.21 3.66
C LEU A 106 7.92 -1.70 4.34
N LYS A 107 9.09 -1.56 3.70
CA LYS A 107 10.38 -1.88 4.34
C LYS A 107 10.64 -1.08 5.59
N ALA A 108 10.30 0.22 5.57
CA ALA A 108 10.48 1.08 6.74
C ALA A 108 9.53 0.69 7.89
N VAL A 109 8.28 0.36 7.57
CA VAL A 109 7.30 -0.18 8.54
C VAL A 109 7.76 -1.52 9.08
N ASP A 110 8.15 -2.44 8.21
CA ASP A 110 8.63 -3.77 8.58
C ASP A 110 9.81 -3.69 9.54
N SER A 111 10.84 -2.91 9.21
CA SER A 111 12.04 -2.76 10.05
C SER A 111 11.71 -2.26 11.46
N ARG A 112 10.80 -1.29 11.58
CA ARG A 112 10.50 -0.64 12.87
C ARG A 112 9.42 -1.33 13.68
N CYS A 113 8.41 -1.90 13.00
CA CYS A 113 7.30 -2.62 13.61
C CYS A 113 7.47 -4.14 13.54
N ARG A 114 8.68 -4.64 13.24
CA ARG A 114 8.95 -6.07 13.11
C ARG A 114 8.48 -6.89 14.31
N ALA A 115 8.85 -6.46 15.52
CA ALA A 115 8.55 -7.21 16.73
C ALA A 115 7.04 -7.39 16.99
N PRO A 116 6.20 -6.33 16.96
CA PRO A 116 4.76 -6.53 17.08
C PRO A 116 4.16 -7.30 15.90
N LEU A 117 4.65 -7.11 14.67
CA LEU A 117 4.19 -7.86 13.49
C LEU A 117 4.47 -9.36 13.63
N ASP A 118 5.67 -9.75 14.06
CA ASP A 118 6.06 -11.15 14.26
C ASP A 118 5.30 -11.81 15.42
N LYS A 119 4.98 -11.07 16.48
CA LYS A 119 4.10 -11.56 17.55
C LYS A 119 2.69 -11.82 17.04
N ALA A 120 2.11 -10.89 16.29
CA ALA A 120 0.80 -11.07 15.67
C ALA A 120 0.79 -12.25 14.69
N ALA A 121 1.86 -12.41 13.89
CA ALA A 121 2.02 -13.52 12.96
C ALA A 121 2.12 -14.87 13.69
N GLY A 122 2.86 -14.93 14.80
CA GLY A 122 2.98 -16.12 15.63
C GLY A 122 1.64 -16.54 16.23
N THR A 123 0.85 -15.59 16.73
CA THR A 123 -0.52 -15.87 17.23
C THR A 123 -1.45 -16.31 16.10
N LEU A 124 -1.45 -15.60 14.97
CA LEU A 124 -2.30 -15.93 13.82
C LEU A 124 -2.03 -17.34 13.27
N SER A 125 -0.76 -17.78 13.31
CA SER A 125 -0.37 -19.12 12.88
C SER A 125 -0.91 -20.24 13.80
N GLN A 126 -1.39 -19.91 14.99
CA GLN A 126 -2.06 -20.85 15.91
C GLN A 126 -3.58 -20.89 15.72
N GLY A 127 -4.15 -19.91 15.02
CA GLY A 127 -5.57 -19.82 14.69
C GLY A 127 -6.06 -18.37 14.65
N GLN A 128 -7.03 -18.08 13.79
CA GLN A 128 -7.67 -16.77 13.72
C GLN A 128 -8.53 -16.47 14.96
N ASP A 129 -9.06 -17.50 15.62
CA ASP A 129 -9.91 -17.39 16.82
C ASP A 129 -9.10 -17.28 18.12
N ASP A 130 -7.77 -17.16 18.03
CA ASP A 130 -6.94 -17.01 19.21
C ASP A 130 -7.26 -15.70 19.96
N ALA A 131 -7.70 -15.82 21.21
CA ALA A 131 -8.10 -14.69 22.05
C ALA A 131 -6.99 -13.64 22.26
N ARG A 132 -5.72 -13.97 22.00
CA ARG A 132 -4.60 -13.04 22.10
C ARG A 132 -4.42 -12.19 20.83
N LEU A 133 -4.98 -12.60 19.70
CA LEU A 133 -4.79 -11.95 18.40
C LEU A 133 -5.22 -10.48 18.42
N PRO A 134 -6.39 -10.08 18.98
CA PRO A 134 -6.77 -8.67 19.06
C PRO A 134 -5.73 -7.81 19.78
N LYS A 135 -5.20 -8.29 20.91
CA LYS A 135 -4.14 -7.59 21.66
C LYS A 135 -2.84 -7.47 20.86
N GLN A 136 -2.48 -8.49 20.06
CA GLN A 136 -1.31 -8.37 19.19
C GLN A 136 -1.53 -7.36 18.07
N LEU A 137 -2.73 -7.30 17.49
CA LEU A 137 -3.09 -6.30 16.48
C LEU A 137 -3.09 -4.88 17.05
N GLU A 138 -3.53 -4.68 18.29
CA GLU A 138 -3.41 -3.38 18.99
C GLU A 138 -1.96 -2.94 19.15
N ALA A 139 -1.04 -3.87 19.43
CA ALA A 139 0.39 -3.58 19.51
C ALA A 139 0.97 -3.18 18.14
N VAL A 140 0.51 -3.83 17.05
CA VAL A 140 0.86 -3.42 15.68
C VAL A 140 0.33 -2.01 15.40
N GLY A 141 -0.93 -1.73 15.72
CA GLY A 141 -1.54 -0.41 15.55
C GLY A 141 -0.84 0.69 16.33
N SER A 142 -0.42 0.39 17.57
CA SER A 142 0.35 1.30 18.41
C SER A 142 1.72 1.64 17.80
N CYS A 143 2.42 0.65 17.24
CA CYS A 143 3.67 0.90 16.52
C CYS A 143 3.45 1.76 15.27
N MET A 144 2.38 1.49 14.52
CA MET A 144 2.02 2.24 13.32
C MET A 144 1.63 3.69 13.63
N LEU A 145 0.98 3.94 14.77
CA LEU A 145 0.71 5.30 15.25
C LEU A 145 2.01 6.06 15.57
N GLN A 146 2.97 5.41 16.22
CA GLN A 146 4.29 5.99 16.48
C GLN A 146 5.03 6.30 15.18
N MET A 147 4.96 5.39 14.21
CA MET A 147 5.51 5.59 12.86
C MET A 147 4.90 6.80 12.16
N ALA A 148 3.58 6.93 12.19
CA ALA A 148 2.87 8.06 11.57
C ALA A 148 3.23 9.41 12.22
N ALA A 149 3.46 9.40 13.54
CA ALA A 149 3.90 10.57 14.29
C ALA A 149 5.38 10.93 14.06
N ASP A 150 6.20 9.99 13.60
CA ASP A 150 7.62 10.25 13.34
C ASP A 150 7.79 11.15 12.10
N LYS A 151 8.23 12.38 12.36
CA LYS A 151 8.56 13.35 11.31
C LYS A 151 9.86 13.01 10.58
N ALA A 152 10.75 12.23 11.20
CA ALA A 152 12.03 11.82 10.64
C ALA A 152 11.95 10.55 9.79
N LEU A 153 10.78 9.93 9.65
CA LEU A 153 10.58 8.81 8.74
C LEU A 153 10.92 9.23 7.31
N LYS A 154 11.99 8.66 6.75
CA LYS A 154 12.41 8.85 5.36
C LYS A 154 12.07 7.60 4.56
N VAL A 155 11.32 7.79 3.49
CA VAL A 155 11.03 6.77 2.48
C VAL A 155 11.80 7.14 1.23
N SER A 156 12.89 6.42 0.95
CA SER A 156 13.74 6.64 -0.22
C SER A 156 13.35 5.69 -1.35
N VAL A 157 13.00 6.24 -2.49
CA VAL A 157 12.72 5.48 -3.72
C VAL A 157 13.97 5.50 -4.60
N ASP A 158 14.41 4.31 -5.03
CA ASP A 158 15.47 4.19 -6.03
C ASP A 158 14.90 4.52 -7.41
N MET A 159 15.01 5.78 -7.80
CA MET A 159 14.45 6.31 -9.05
C MET A 159 15.08 5.68 -10.29
N GLU A 160 16.37 5.30 -10.22
CA GLU A 160 17.07 4.69 -11.36
C GLU A 160 16.59 3.26 -11.57
N GLU A 161 16.49 2.46 -10.51
CA GLU A 161 15.98 1.11 -10.59
C GLU A 161 14.52 1.08 -11.05
N VAL A 162 13.69 2.04 -10.60
CA VAL A 162 12.32 2.18 -11.08
C VAL A 162 12.30 2.44 -12.59
N ARG A 163 13.04 3.44 -13.08
CA ARG A 163 13.09 3.74 -14.52
C ARG A 163 13.54 2.54 -15.34
N ARG A 164 14.59 1.84 -14.89
CA ARG A 164 15.12 0.64 -15.56
C ARG A 164 14.04 -0.45 -15.66
N ARG A 165 13.35 -0.74 -14.57
CA ARG A 165 12.27 -1.74 -14.54
C ARG A 165 11.09 -1.33 -15.42
N THR A 166 10.68 -0.07 -15.38
CA THR A 166 9.56 0.40 -16.20
C THR A 166 9.88 0.31 -17.69
N GLN A 167 11.11 0.67 -18.11
CA GLN A 167 11.54 0.53 -19.50
C GLN A 167 11.49 -0.94 -19.96
N LEU A 168 12.00 -1.86 -19.15
CA LEU A 168 11.93 -3.30 -19.44
C LEU A 168 10.48 -3.78 -19.54
N ALA A 169 9.62 -3.38 -18.59
CA ALA A 169 8.22 -3.77 -18.59
C ALA A 169 7.45 -3.20 -19.80
N LYS A 170 7.71 -1.95 -20.19
CA LYS A 170 7.13 -1.34 -21.40
C LYS A 170 7.53 -2.10 -22.66
N GLN A 171 8.79 -2.55 -22.76
CA GLN A 171 9.25 -3.38 -23.89
C GLN A 171 8.55 -4.74 -23.94
N LEU A 172 8.28 -5.36 -22.79
CA LEU A 172 7.56 -6.62 -22.71
C LEU A 172 6.08 -6.46 -23.10
N VAL A 173 5.44 -5.40 -22.59
CA VAL A 173 4.03 -5.10 -22.91
C VAL A 173 3.85 -4.74 -24.38
N ALA A 174 4.80 -4.05 -25.01
CA ALA A 174 4.72 -3.70 -26.43
C ALA A 174 4.94 -4.90 -27.38
N ARG A 175 5.43 -6.05 -26.88
CA ARG A 175 5.70 -7.26 -27.66
C ARG A 175 4.59 -8.30 -27.58
N GLY A 176 3.62 -8.15 -26.67
CA GLY A 176 2.51 -9.09 -26.46
C GLY A 176 1.18 -8.47 -26.80
#